data_AF-A0A402WNQ5-F1
#
_entry.id   AF-A0A402WNQ5-F1
#
_cell.length_a   1.000
_cell.length_b   1.000
_cell.length_c   1.000
_cell.angle_alpha   90.00
_cell.angle_beta   90.00
_cell.angle_gamma   90.00
#
_symmetry.space_group_name_H-M   'P 1'
#
loop_
_entity.id
_entity.type
_entity.pdbx_description
1 polymer ?
#
loop_
_entity_poly.entity_id
_entity_poly.type
_entity_poly.pdbx_seq_one_letter_code
_entity_poly.pdbx_strand_id
1 'polypeptide(L)'
;MKRHISSSVISESEVRHRAQMQTCGMSLGDMLSWAQDPLHADLLRRLEAQICQLQAGELTSPMISAFWGDFKHNPALMSWFKYVGSAWKLLLKSGLAGDQYSIPVLRLIIKEALMYLPADINGRHDPGLIPSSSLQTGTPGHPVGAIPDGQITSL
;
A
#
# COMPACT_ATOMS: atom_id res chain seq x y z
N MET A 1 -21.18 -45.69 -15.41
CA MET A 1 -20.16 -44.64 -15.68
C MET A 1 -19.99 -43.78 -14.42
N LYS A 2 -18.96 -44.04 -13.62
CA LYS A 2 -18.62 -43.22 -12.45
C LYS A 2 -17.79 -42.03 -12.92
N ARG A 3 -18.39 -40.84 -12.96
CA ARG A 3 -17.64 -39.58 -13.11
C ARG A 3 -17.01 -39.27 -11.76
N HIS A 4 -15.73 -39.58 -11.61
CA HIS A 4 -14.94 -39.03 -10.51
C HIS A 4 -14.84 -37.53 -10.77
N ILE A 5 -15.54 -36.76 -9.94
CA ILE A 5 -15.37 -35.32 -9.83
C ILE A 5 -13.94 -35.15 -9.31
N SER A 6 -13.02 -34.80 -10.20
CA SER A 6 -11.70 -34.33 -9.82
C SER A 6 -11.90 -33.04 -9.05
N SER A 7 -12.08 -33.15 -7.74
CA SER A 7 -11.90 -32.04 -6.81
C SER A 7 -10.46 -31.58 -7.04
N SER A 8 -10.32 -30.50 -7.82
CA SER A 8 -9.03 -29.89 -8.14
C SER A 8 -8.56 -29.19 -6.87
N VAL A 9 -8.07 -29.98 -5.91
CA VAL A 9 -7.43 -29.46 -4.72
C VAL A 9 -6.20 -28.72 -5.21
N ILE A 10 -6.26 -27.39 -5.17
CA ILE A 10 -5.16 -26.51 -5.56
C ILE A 10 -3.95 -26.89 -4.69
N SER A 11 -2.87 -27.36 -5.31
CA SER A 11 -1.68 -27.76 -4.58
C SER A 11 -0.95 -26.53 -4.03
N GLU A 12 -0.82 -26.43 -2.71
CA GLU A 12 -0.10 -25.32 -2.06
C GLU A 12 1.36 -25.25 -2.50
N SER A 13 2.01 -26.38 -2.76
CA SER A 13 3.40 -26.41 -3.25
C SER A 13 3.54 -25.81 -4.65
N GLU A 14 2.56 -26.08 -5.53
CA GLU A 14 2.51 -25.50 -6.88
C GLU A 14 2.26 -24.00 -6.83
N VAL A 15 1.35 -23.55 -5.94
CA VAL A 15 1.12 -22.11 -5.72
C VAL A 15 2.40 -21.42 -5.26
N ARG A 16 3.12 -22.00 -4.29
CA ARG A 16 4.39 -21.43 -3.79
C ARG A 16 5.47 -21.41 -4.88
N HIS A 17 5.59 -22.48 -5.67
CA HIS A 17 6.53 -22.56 -6.77
C HIS A 17 6.25 -21.49 -7.83
N ARG A 18 4.99 -21.36 -8.27
CA ARG A 18 4.58 -20.30 -9.22
C ARG A 18 4.79 -18.90 -8.66
N ALA A 19 4.49 -18.69 -7.38
CA ALA A 19 4.72 -17.40 -6.73
C ALA A 19 6.21 -17.07 -6.74
N GLN A 20 7.10 -17.99 -6.33
CA GLN A 20 8.55 -17.78 -6.40
C GLN A 20 9.06 -17.48 -7.81
N MET A 21 8.54 -18.20 -8.82
CA MET A 21 8.91 -17.95 -10.21
C MET A 21 8.43 -16.58 -10.70
N GLN A 22 7.28 -16.10 -10.21
CA GLN A 22 6.70 -14.82 -10.62
C GLN A 22 7.23 -13.62 -9.81
N THR A 23 7.73 -13.85 -8.59
CA THR A 23 8.39 -12.82 -7.78
C THR A 23 9.90 -12.77 -8.01
N CYS A 24 10.45 -13.61 -8.88
CA CYS A 24 11.84 -13.54 -9.30
C CYS A 24 12.09 -12.21 -10.03
N GLY A 25 12.78 -11.27 -9.36
CA GLY A 25 12.97 -9.89 -9.83
C GLY A 25 11.94 -8.89 -9.31
N MET A 26 11.14 -9.26 -8.31
CA MET A 26 10.29 -8.34 -7.56
C MET A 26 11.14 -7.29 -6.84
N SER A 27 10.71 -6.03 -6.89
CA SER A 27 11.30 -4.97 -6.07
C SER A 27 10.51 -4.82 -4.78
N LEU A 28 10.89 -5.60 -3.76
CA LEU A 28 10.26 -5.53 -2.44
C LEU A 28 10.38 -4.11 -1.86
N GLY A 29 11.52 -3.44 -2.04
CA GLY A 29 11.73 -2.07 -1.56
C GLY A 29 10.75 -1.06 -2.16
N ASP A 30 10.48 -1.14 -3.46
CA ASP A 30 9.50 -0.26 -4.11
C ASP A 30 8.07 -0.59 -3.70
N MET A 31 7.75 -1.88 -3.53
CA MET A 31 6.43 -2.32 -3.06
C MET A 31 6.14 -1.81 -1.66
N LEU A 32 7.13 -1.89 -0.76
CA LEU A 32 7.02 -1.36 0.59
C LEU A 32 6.94 0.15 0.58
N SER A 33 7.76 0.83 -0.22
CA SER A 33 7.71 2.30 -0.36
C SER A 33 6.35 2.79 -0.87
N TRP A 34 5.75 2.09 -1.83
CA TRP A 34 4.39 2.39 -2.29
C TRP A 34 3.33 2.18 -1.19
N ALA A 35 3.49 1.12 -0.40
CA ALA A 35 2.57 0.75 0.68
C ALA A 35 2.81 1.53 2.00
N GLN A 36 3.80 2.44 2.07
CA GLN A 36 3.96 3.34 3.22
C GLN A 36 2.82 4.36 3.32
N ASP A 37 2.15 4.67 2.21
CA ASP A 37 0.94 5.49 2.24
C ASP A 37 -0.21 4.71 2.90
N PRO A 38 -0.90 5.29 3.90
CA PRO A 38 -1.93 4.57 4.65
C PRO A 38 -3.14 4.18 3.79
N LEU A 39 -3.48 4.95 2.76
CA LEU A 39 -4.57 4.60 1.83
C LEU A 39 -4.17 3.40 0.97
N HIS A 40 -2.91 3.34 0.55
CA HIS A 40 -2.36 2.22 -0.21
C HIS A 40 -2.24 0.94 0.63
N ALA A 41 -1.76 1.05 1.88
CA ALA A 41 -1.73 -0.06 2.83
C ALA A 41 -3.13 -0.62 3.09
N ASP A 42 -4.12 0.26 3.27
CA ASP A 42 -5.52 -0.13 3.47
C ASP A 42 -6.12 -0.79 2.23
N LEU A 43 -5.74 -0.32 1.04
CA LEU A 43 -6.12 -0.94 -0.23
C LEU A 43 -5.59 -2.38 -0.36
N LEU A 44 -4.33 -2.63 0.00
CA LEU A 44 -3.75 -3.98 0.01
C LEU A 44 -4.41 -4.89 1.06
N ARG A 45 -4.69 -4.37 2.25
CA ARG A 45 -5.42 -5.11 3.30
C ARG A 45 -6.83 -5.50 2.84
N ARG A 46 -7.57 -4.57 2.22
CA ARG A 46 -8.89 -4.87 1.64
C ARG A 46 -8.82 -5.90 0.53
N LEU A 47 -7.81 -5.81 -0.34
CA LEU A 47 -7.60 -6.78 -1.42
C LEU A 47 -7.31 -8.18 -0.87
N GLU A 48 -6.45 -8.31 0.16
CA GLU A 48 -6.18 -9.60 0.82
C GLU A 48 -7.46 -10.20 1.40
N ALA A 49 -8.28 -9.38 2.08
CA ALA A 49 -9.55 -9.81 2.65
C ALA A 49 -10.55 -10.27 1.56
N GLN A 50 -10.64 -9.55 0.43
CA GLN A 50 -11.47 -9.95 -0.71
C GLN A 50 -11.01 -11.29 -1.29
N ILE A 51 -9.69 -11.49 -1.46
CA ILE A 51 -9.14 -12.75 -1.96
C ILE A 51 -9.43 -13.90 -0.97
N CYS A 52 -9.32 -13.67 0.34
CA CYS A 52 -9.70 -14.65 1.36
C CYS A 52 -11.17 -15.05 1.26
N GLN A 53 -12.07 -14.09 1.04
CA GLN A 53 -13.49 -14.38 0.84
C GLN A 53 -13.74 -15.17 -0.45
N LEU A 54 -13.09 -14.81 -1.56
CA LEU A 54 -13.17 -15.55 -2.81
C LEU A 54 -12.71 -17.01 -2.64
N GLN A 55 -11.61 -17.22 -1.90
CA GLN A 55 -11.05 -18.56 -1.65
C GLN A 55 -11.87 -19.39 -0.65
N ALA A 56 -12.75 -18.79 0.14
CA ALA A 56 -13.65 -19.52 1.02
C ALA A 56 -14.78 -20.23 0.26
N GLY A 57 -15.03 -19.83 -1.00
CA GLY A 57 -16.00 -20.46 -1.90
C GLY A 57 -15.34 -21.27 -3.02
N GLU A 58 -16.17 -21.78 -3.94
CA GLU A 58 -15.69 -22.43 -5.16
C GLU A 58 -15.17 -21.38 -6.15
N LEU A 59 -13.86 -21.45 -6.45
CA LEU A 59 -13.20 -20.51 -7.33
C LEU A 59 -13.35 -20.95 -8.80
N THR A 60 -14.39 -20.46 -9.46
CA THR A 60 -14.65 -20.81 -10.87
C THR A 60 -13.85 -19.90 -11.83
N SER A 61 -13.49 -20.45 -13.00
CA SER A 61 -12.80 -19.70 -14.07
C SER A 61 -13.44 -18.34 -14.43
N PRO A 62 -14.77 -18.20 -14.60
CA PRO A 62 -15.40 -16.90 -14.87
C PRO A 62 -15.28 -15.93 -13.69
N MET A 63 -15.36 -16.40 -12.44
CA MET A 63 -15.17 -15.55 -11.26
C MET A 63 -13.73 -15.03 -11.17
N ILE A 64 -12.75 -15.88 -11.48
CA ILE A 64 -11.34 -15.49 -11.53
C ILE A 64 -11.13 -14.43 -12.62
N SER A 65 -11.66 -14.67 -13.83
CA SER A 65 -11.55 -13.72 -14.94
C SER A 65 -12.19 -12.37 -14.61
N ALA A 66 -13.36 -12.37 -13.97
CA ALA A 66 -14.03 -11.16 -13.51
C ALA A 66 -13.20 -10.39 -12.48
N PHE A 67 -12.67 -11.08 -11.45
CA PHE A 67 -11.79 -10.46 -10.46
C PHE A 67 -10.58 -9.78 -11.12
N TRP A 68 -9.90 -10.46 -12.05
CA TRP A 68 -8.75 -9.87 -12.74
C TRP A 68 -9.15 -8.74 -13.69
N GLY A 69 -10.37 -8.80 -14.23
CA GLY A 69 -11.00 -7.70 -14.95
C GLY A 69 -11.11 -6.46 -14.05
N ASP A 70 -11.70 -6.58 -12.88
CA ASP A 70 -11.84 -5.47 -11.92
C ASP A 70 -10.48 -4.97 -11.43
N PHE A 71 -9.57 -5.88 -11.09
CA PHE A 71 -8.21 -5.57 -10.67
C PHE A 71 -7.47 -4.72 -11.71
N LYS A 72 -7.55 -5.07 -12.99
CA LYS A 72 -6.91 -4.35 -14.10
C LYS A 72 -7.41 -2.90 -14.23
N HIS A 73 -8.68 -2.64 -13.89
CA HIS A 73 -9.25 -1.30 -13.99
C HIS A 73 -8.95 -0.40 -12.79
N ASN A 74 -8.34 -0.95 -11.73
CA ASN A 74 -7.91 -0.17 -10.58
C ASN A 74 -6.49 0.38 -10.79
N PRO A 75 -6.32 1.69 -11.05
CA PRO A 75 -5.02 2.27 -11.37
C PRO A 75 -4.04 2.21 -10.20
N ALA A 76 -4.52 2.30 -8.95
CA ALA A 76 -3.68 2.23 -7.77
C ALA A 76 -3.11 0.81 -7.60
N LEU A 77 -3.96 -0.22 -7.67
CA LEU A 77 -3.51 -1.61 -7.64
C LEU A 77 -2.58 -1.93 -8.80
N MET A 78 -2.88 -1.45 -10.01
CA MET A 78 -1.99 -1.65 -11.15
C MET A 78 -0.62 -0.96 -10.97
N SER A 79 -0.60 0.21 -10.33
CA SER A 79 0.64 0.93 -10.03
C SER A 79 1.52 0.19 -9.03
N TRP A 80 0.93 -0.52 -8.06
CA TRP A 80 1.65 -1.41 -7.15
C TRP A 80 2.09 -2.70 -7.86
N PHE A 81 1.19 -3.29 -8.64
CA PHE A 81 1.39 -4.60 -9.26
C PHE A 81 2.56 -4.62 -10.25
N LYS A 82 2.92 -3.48 -10.84
CA LYS A 82 4.10 -3.36 -11.70
C LYS A 82 5.42 -3.71 -10.99
N TYR A 83 5.48 -3.57 -9.67
CA TYR A 83 6.68 -3.83 -8.86
C TYR A 83 6.88 -5.32 -8.52
N VAL A 84 5.89 -6.17 -8.79
CA VAL A 84 5.99 -7.64 -8.70
C VAL A 84 7.08 -8.20 -9.63
N GLY A 85 7.56 -7.38 -10.58
CA GLY A 85 8.65 -7.71 -11.48
C GLY A 85 8.14 -8.14 -12.85
N SER A 86 9.04 -8.62 -13.71
CA SER A 86 8.76 -8.87 -15.12
C SER A 86 7.59 -9.82 -15.39
N ALA A 87 7.21 -10.66 -14.41
CA ALA A 87 6.14 -11.64 -14.53
C ALA A 87 4.73 -11.09 -14.22
N TRP A 88 4.58 -9.83 -13.75
CA TRP A 88 3.25 -9.28 -13.43
C TRP A 88 2.28 -9.33 -14.62
N LYS A 89 2.79 -9.08 -15.84
CA LYS A 89 1.99 -9.15 -17.07
C LYS A 89 1.51 -10.57 -17.37
N LEU A 90 2.36 -11.56 -17.08
CA LEU A 90 2.00 -12.97 -17.27
C LEU A 90 0.90 -13.34 -16.29
N LEU A 91 1.09 -13.02 -15.01
CA LEU A 91 0.09 -13.27 -13.96
C LEU A 91 -1.27 -12.65 -14.31
N LEU A 92 -1.28 -11.38 -14.73
CA LEU A 92 -2.49 -10.69 -15.18
C LEU A 92 -3.15 -11.41 -16.36
N LYS A 93 -2.37 -11.81 -17.37
CA LYS A 93 -2.88 -12.51 -18.56
C LYS A 93 -3.49 -13.86 -18.20
N SER A 94 -2.80 -14.66 -17.38
CA SER A 94 -3.34 -15.95 -16.90
C SER A 94 -4.58 -15.76 -16.02
N GLY A 95 -4.60 -14.71 -15.20
CA GLY A 95 -5.75 -14.35 -14.40
C GLY A 95 -6.98 -14.00 -15.23
N LEU A 96 -6.81 -13.17 -16.26
CA LEU A 96 -7.87 -12.84 -17.21
C LEU A 96 -8.37 -14.06 -17.99
N ALA A 97 -7.51 -15.06 -18.23
CA ALA A 97 -7.88 -16.35 -18.81
C ALA A 97 -8.58 -17.30 -17.81
N GLY A 98 -8.74 -16.89 -16.54
CA GLY A 98 -9.40 -17.68 -15.51
C GLY A 98 -8.53 -18.80 -14.92
N ASP A 99 -7.21 -18.62 -14.86
CA ASP A 99 -6.28 -19.58 -14.25
C ASP A 99 -6.50 -19.69 -12.73
N GLN A 100 -6.79 -20.92 -12.28
CA GLN A 100 -7.10 -21.23 -10.87
C GLN A 100 -5.94 -20.97 -9.89
N TYR A 101 -4.69 -20.83 -10.35
CA TYR A 101 -3.53 -20.54 -9.52
C TYR A 101 -3.22 -19.04 -9.43
N SER A 102 -3.79 -18.21 -10.30
CA SER A 102 -3.51 -16.76 -10.33
C SER A 102 -3.89 -16.03 -9.03
N ILE A 103 -5.08 -16.29 -8.50
CA ILE A 103 -5.58 -15.69 -7.25
C ILE A 103 -4.75 -16.12 -6.03
N PRO A 104 -4.48 -17.43 -5.80
CA PRO A 104 -3.65 -17.83 -4.67
C PRO A 104 -2.19 -17.38 -4.78
N VAL A 105 -1.64 -17.27 -5.99
CA VAL A 105 -0.31 -16.65 -6.21
C VAL A 105 -0.35 -15.16 -5.84
N LEU A 106 -1.35 -14.40 -6.30
CA LEU A 106 -1.52 -12.99 -5.93
C LEU A 106 -1.62 -12.80 -4.42
N ARG A 107 -2.35 -13.69 -3.71
CA ARG A 107 -2.45 -13.65 -2.24
C ARG A 107 -1.09 -13.78 -1.57
N LEU A 108 -0.23 -14.70 -2.01
CA LEU A 108 1.10 -14.87 -1.42
C LEU A 108 1.94 -13.61 -1.57
N ILE A 109 1.89 -12.97 -2.74
CA ILE A 109 2.61 -11.72 -3.02
C ILE A 109 2.13 -10.60 -2.08
N ILE A 110 0.81 -10.46 -1.92
CA ILE A 110 0.23 -9.46 -1.02
C ILE A 110 0.62 -9.75 0.43
N LYS A 111 0.55 -11.01 0.87
CA LYS A 111 0.95 -11.40 2.23
C LYS A 111 2.42 -11.11 2.49
N GLU A 112 3.29 -11.36 1.52
CA GLU A 112 4.71 -11.04 1.64
C GLU A 112 4.92 -9.53 1.78
N ALA A 113 4.27 -8.72 0.94
CA ALA A 113 4.33 -7.25 1.06
C ALA A 113 3.79 -6.73 2.41
N LEU A 114 2.67 -7.30 2.89
CA LEU A 114 2.07 -6.91 4.17
C LEU A 114 2.88 -7.37 5.38
N MET A 115 3.58 -8.51 5.30
CA MET A 115 4.40 -9.04 6.40
C MET A 115 5.54 -8.10 6.78
N TYR A 116 6.11 -7.39 5.80
CA TYR A 116 7.19 -6.42 6.03
C TYR A 116 6.67 -5.00 6.27
N LEU A 117 5.35 -4.77 6.20
CA LEU A 117 4.75 -3.48 6.46
C LEU A 117 4.56 -3.32 7.99
N PRO A 118 5.08 -2.27 8.63
CA PRO A 118 4.88 -2.07 10.06
C PRO A 118 3.39 -1.92 10.35
N ALA A 119 2.89 -2.60 11.39
CA ALA A 119 1.50 -2.50 11.82
C ALA A 119 1.08 -1.08 12.27
N ASP A 120 2.05 -0.17 12.45
CA ASP A 120 1.92 1.13 13.10
C ASP A 120 1.63 2.32 12.15
N ILE A 121 1.44 2.10 10.85
CA ILE A 121 1.12 3.22 9.92
C ILE A 121 -0.28 3.83 10.17
N ASN A 122 -1.10 3.19 11.01
CA ASN A 122 -2.37 3.73 11.50
C ASN A 122 -2.23 4.53 12.82
N GLY A 123 -1.03 4.59 13.42
CA GLY A 123 -0.81 5.07 14.79
C GLY A 123 -0.39 6.54 14.94
N ARG A 124 -0.27 7.33 13.87
CA ARG A 124 0.20 8.73 14.01
C ARG A 124 -0.42 9.70 13.01
N HIS A 125 -1.74 9.81 13.05
CA HIS A 125 -2.36 11.13 12.86
C HIS A 125 -2.47 11.77 14.24
N ASP A 126 -1.42 12.46 14.65
CA ASP A 126 -1.52 13.53 15.63
C ASP A 126 -1.65 14.84 14.85
N PRO A 127 -2.87 15.37 14.62
CA PRO A 127 -3.06 16.77 14.27
C PRO A 127 -2.96 17.59 15.57
N GLY A 128 -1.77 17.64 16.16
CA GLY A 128 -1.58 18.19 17.50
C GLY A 128 -0.29 18.98 17.65
N LEU A 129 -0.19 20.09 16.91
CA LEU A 129 0.24 21.41 17.41
C LEU A 129 0.72 22.25 16.23
N ILE A 130 -0.22 23.00 15.68
CA ILE A 130 0.04 24.29 15.06
C ILE A 130 0.69 25.14 16.17
N PRO A 131 1.92 25.65 16.06
CA PRO A 131 2.28 26.81 16.86
C PRO A 131 1.44 27.96 16.31
N SER A 132 0.37 28.28 17.03
CA SER A 132 -0.35 29.54 16.87
C SER A 132 0.63 30.67 17.14
N SER A 133 1.36 31.12 16.11
CA SER A 133 1.90 32.48 16.08
C SER A 133 0.72 33.41 15.85
N SER A 134 -0.01 33.68 16.93
CA SER A 134 -0.90 34.82 16.99
C SER A 134 -0.04 36.08 16.81
N LEU A 135 -0.13 36.66 15.61
CA LEU A 135 0.09 38.10 15.43
C LEU A 135 -0.77 38.83 16.48
N GLN A 136 -0.13 39.46 17.45
CA GLN A 136 -0.69 40.61 18.14
C GLN A 136 0.19 41.81 17.84
N THR A 137 -0.26 42.60 16.87
CA THR A 137 0.19 43.97 16.66
C THR A 137 -0.71 44.87 17.50
N GLY A 138 -0.14 45.55 18.50
CA GLY A 138 -0.82 46.53 19.35
C GLY A 138 0.18 47.38 20.14
N THR A 139 0.63 48.47 19.53
CA THR A 139 1.45 49.58 20.06
C THR A 139 0.69 50.40 21.14
N PRO A 140 1.21 51.52 21.71
CA PRO A 140 2.50 51.89 22.33
C PRO A 140 2.33 52.39 23.80
N GLY A 141 3.41 52.54 24.57
CA GLY A 141 3.34 53.31 25.83
C GLY A 141 4.56 53.18 26.72
N HIS A 142 5.63 53.92 26.43
CA HIS A 142 6.68 54.22 27.43
C HIS A 142 6.74 55.72 27.66
N PRO A 143 6.59 56.20 28.92
CA PRO A 143 6.80 57.60 29.25
C PRO A 143 8.29 57.93 29.28
N VAL A 144 8.56 59.10 28.70
CA VAL A 144 9.78 59.90 28.81
C VAL A 144 10.20 60.10 30.27
N GLY A 145 11.45 59.78 30.58
CA GLY A 145 12.13 60.14 31.83
C GLY A 145 13.56 60.53 31.50
N ALA A 146 13.79 61.84 31.43
CA ALA A 146 15.09 62.46 31.18
C ALA A 146 16.10 62.17 32.30
N ILE A 147 17.40 62.21 31.98
CA ILE A 147 18.43 63.14 32.52
C ILE A 147 19.70 63.01 31.66
N PRO A 148 20.29 64.13 31.16
CA PRO A 148 21.57 64.14 30.44
C PRO A 148 22.73 64.47 31.38
N ASP A 149 23.92 63.88 31.16
CA ASP A 149 25.18 64.50 31.56
C ASP A 149 26.38 64.01 30.71
N GLY A 150 27.07 64.99 30.12
CA GLY A 150 28.52 65.03 29.91
C GLY A 150 29.23 63.95 29.08
N GLN A 151 29.64 64.28 27.86
CA GLN A 151 31.04 64.64 27.55
C GLN A 151 31.23 64.82 26.03
N ILE A 152 31.64 66.03 25.65
CA ILE A 152 32.14 66.40 24.33
C ILE A 152 33.67 66.44 24.46
N THR A 153 34.37 65.61 23.69
CA THR A 153 35.83 65.68 23.56
C THR A 153 36.17 66.66 22.44
N SER A 154 36.92 67.72 22.77
CA SER A 154 37.53 68.63 21.80
C SER A 154 38.77 68.01 21.13
N LEU A 155 38.87 68.14 19.81
CA LEU A 155 39.97 68.80 19.07
C LEU A 155 39.62 68.86 17.57
#